data_AF-A0AAD8TTX3-F1
#
_entry.id   AF-A0AAD8TTX3-F1
#
_cell.length_a   1.000
_cell.length_b   1.000
_cell.length_c   1.000
_cell.angle_alpha   90.00
_cell.angle_beta   90.00
_cell.angle_gamma   90.00
#
_symmetry.space_group_name_H-M   'P 1'
#
loop_
_entity.id
_entity.type
_entity.pdbx_description
1 polymer ?
#
loop_
_entity_poly.entity_id
_entity_poly.type
_entity_poly.pdbx_seq_one_letter_code
_entity_poly.pdbx_strand_id
1 'polypeptide(L)'
;MLGHHRGSPVDSVEDRHRSFLRYAAPLNSEDGEAGTGTTARVIYTPTSTYVFTGFTTRLTDKEADALRATEGCLRVYPEVILPLATTCSPAFLDLHLGNEGFWTRSRFGSEVVIGILDTGIVVA
;
A
#
# COMPACT_ATOMS: atom_id res chain seq x y z
N MET A 1 -16.36 -14.58 37.72
CA MET A 1 -17.31 -14.11 36.70
C MET A 1 -16.76 -12.82 36.11
N LEU A 2 -15.77 -12.92 35.19
CA LEU A 2 -15.13 -11.74 34.59
C LEU A 2 -15.98 -11.27 33.41
N GLY A 3 -16.52 -10.06 33.52
CA GLY A 3 -17.17 -9.37 32.41
C GLY A 3 -16.14 -9.04 31.33
N HIS A 4 -16.35 -9.60 30.14
CA HIS A 4 -15.74 -9.07 28.93
C HIS A 4 -16.29 -7.66 28.73
N HIS A 5 -15.45 -6.64 28.95
CA HIS A 5 -15.70 -5.30 28.43
C HIS A 5 -15.67 -5.40 26.89
N ARG A 6 -16.86 -5.58 26.31
CA ARG A 6 -17.16 -5.26 24.92
C ARG A 6 -16.66 -3.84 24.68
N GLY A 7 -15.64 -3.68 23.84
CA GLY A 7 -15.33 -2.38 23.26
C GLY A 7 -16.61 -1.80 22.66
N SER A 8 -16.94 -0.55 23.00
CA SER A 8 -18.02 0.16 22.34
C SER A 8 -17.73 0.26 20.83
N PRO A 9 -18.74 0.40 19.96
CA PRO A 9 -18.55 0.56 18.52
C PRO A 9 -17.97 1.95 18.24
N VAL A 10 -16.69 2.11 18.52
CA VAL A 10 -15.87 3.22 18.05
C VAL A 10 -15.51 2.88 16.60
N ASP A 11 -15.78 3.80 15.68
CA ASP A 11 -15.53 3.71 14.24
C ASP A 11 -14.27 2.89 13.92
N SER A 12 -14.40 1.84 13.10
CA SER A 12 -13.25 1.06 12.65
C SER A 12 -12.27 1.98 11.91
N VAL A 13 -10.96 1.66 11.93
CA VAL A 13 -9.98 2.37 11.08
C VAL A 13 -10.41 2.34 9.61
N GLU A 14 -11.05 1.24 9.19
CA GLU A 14 -11.66 1.16 7.87
C GLU A 14 -12.80 2.16 7.68
N ASP A 15 -13.70 2.28 8.66
CA ASP A 15 -14.82 3.24 8.60
C ASP A 15 -14.29 4.67 8.51
N ARG A 16 -13.27 5.00 9.32
CA ARG A 16 -12.58 6.29 9.27
C ARG A 16 -11.97 6.56 7.90
N HIS A 17 -11.27 5.60 7.30
CA HIS A 17 -10.67 5.77 5.97
C HIS A 17 -11.72 5.90 4.87
N ARG A 18 -12.75 5.04 4.86
CA ARG A 18 -13.87 5.16 3.91
C ARG A 18 -14.57 6.50 4.02
N SER A 19 -14.62 7.03 5.24
CA SER A 19 -15.14 8.35 5.52
C SER A 19 -14.46 9.43 4.65
N PHE A 20 -13.14 9.33 4.38
CA PHE A 20 -12.43 10.30 3.55
C PHE A 20 -12.90 10.33 2.08
N LEU A 21 -13.44 9.21 1.57
CA LEU A 21 -13.87 9.12 0.19
C LEU A 21 -15.08 10.00 -0.13
N ARG A 22 -15.86 10.42 0.88
CA ARG A 22 -16.96 11.37 0.68
C ARG A 22 -16.49 12.74 0.19
N TYR A 23 -15.28 13.14 0.56
CA TYR A 23 -14.68 14.41 0.18
C TYR A 23 -14.07 14.36 -1.23
N ALA A 24 -13.90 13.14 -1.75
CA ALA A 24 -13.40 12.88 -3.09
C ALA A 24 -14.54 12.57 -4.09
N ALA A 25 -15.82 12.66 -3.68
CA ALA A 25 -16.94 12.52 -4.60
C ALA A 25 -17.05 13.78 -5.49
N PRO A 26 -17.54 13.67 -6.75
CA PRO A 26 -17.69 14.83 -7.61
C PRO A 26 -18.56 15.88 -6.92
N LEU A 27 -18.00 17.08 -6.72
CA LEU A 27 -18.83 18.25 -6.46
C LEU A 27 -19.73 18.38 -7.69
N ASN A 28 -21.03 18.08 -7.53
CA ASN A 28 -22.01 18.11 -8.62
C ASN A 28 -21.79 19.36 -9.47
N SER A 29 -21.43 19.15 -10.74
CA SER A 29 -21.63 20.14 -11.79
C SER A 29 -23.13 20.42 -11.87
N GLU A 30 -23.52 21.69 -11.71
CA GLU A 30 -24.91 22.16 -11.76
C GLU A 30 -25.57 22.09 -13.16
N ASP A 31 -25.15 21.16 -14.01
CA ASP A 31 -25.78 20.96 -15.32
C ASP A 31 -26.57 19.65 -15.28
N GLY A 32 -27.89 19.81 -15.18
CA GLY A 32 -28.85 18.72 -15.13
C GLY A 32 -28.88 17.94 -16.44
N GLU A 33 -28.66 16.64 -16.34
CA GLU A 33 -29.22 15.65 -17.26
C GLU A 33 -29.42 14.36 -16.45
N ALA A 34 -30.66 13.88 -16.40
CA ALA A 34 -31.03 12.66 -15.70
C ALA A 34 -30.49 11.42 -16.45
N GLY A 35 -29.20 11.14 -16.26
CA GLY A 35 -28.53 9.94 -16.75
C GLY A 35 -27.73 9.32 -15.61
N THR A 36 -28.08 8.09 -15.24
CA THR A 36 -27.46 7.20 -14.23
C THR A 36 -25.96 7.46 -13.98
N GLY A 37 -25.64 8.41 -13.09
CA GLY A 37 -24.32 9.05 -13.02
C GLY A 37 -23.39 8.43 -11.97
N THR A 38 -22.68 7.38 -12.39
CA THR A 38 -21.39 6.89 -11.86
C THR A 38 -21.25 6.87 -10.33
N THR A 39 -21.67 5.77 -9.72
CA THR A 39 -21.08 5.32 -8.45
C THR A 39 -19.56 5.27 -8.61
N ALA A 40 -18.88 6.09 -7.81
CA ALA A 40 -17.45 6.36 -7.90
C ALA A 40 -16.64 5.06 -8.07
N ARG A 41 -15.71 5.05 -9.04
CA ARG A 41 -14.81 3.92 -9.32
C ARG A 41 -13.67 3.85 -8.29
N VAL A 42 -14.02 3.97 -7.01
CA VAL A 42 -13.09 3.91 -5.88
C VAL A 42 -12.73 2.45 -5.64
N ILE A 43 -11.54 2.07 -6.08
CA ILE A 43 -10.85 0.89 -5.55
C ILE A 43 -10.28 1.34 -4.21
N TYR A 44 -10.67 0.70 -3.11
CA TYR A 44 -10.12 0.96 -1.79
C TYR A 44 -9.27 -0.23 -1.39
N THR A 45 -7.99 -0.01 -1.14
CA THR A 45 -7.15 -1.02 -0.51
C THR A 45 -6.64 -0.45 0.81
N PRO A 46 -7.12 -0.98 1.96
CA PRO A 46 -6.62 -0.55 3.25
C PRO A 46 -5.14 -0.90 3.32
N THR A 47 -4.35 -0.04 3.93
CA THR A 47 -2.96 -0.37 4.22
C THR A 47 -2.68 -0.61 5.69
N SER A 48 -1.57 -1.32 5.95
CA SER A 48 -1.30 -1.94 7.24
C SER A 48 -1.22 -0.92 8.37
N THR A 49 -2.19 -0.95 9.28
CA THR A 49 -2.23 -0.06 10.45
C THR A 49 -1.01 -0.19 11.36
N TYR A 50 -0.25 -1.29 11.26
CA TYR A 50 0.95 -1.53 12.06
C TYR A 50 2.21 -0.84 11.51
N VAL A 51 2.27 -0.58 10.19
CA VAL A 51 3.45 0.00 9.54
C VAL A 51 3.16 1.40 9.01
N PHE A 52 1.95 1.63 8.49
CA PHE A 52 1.50 2.92 7.98
C PHE A 52 -0.03 3.01 7.95
N THR A 53 -0.57 4.05 8.59
CA THR A 53 -2.01 4.33 8.54
C THR A 53 -2.36 5.03 7.22
N GLY A 54 -3.01 4.31 6.31
CA GLY A 54 -3.43 4.86 5.03
C GLY A 54 -4.28 3.90 4.20
N PHE A 55 -4.59 4.34 2.99
CA PHE A 55 -5.29 3.57 1.97
C PHE A 55 -4.86 4.03 0.58
N THR A 56 -5.03 3.16 -0.42
CA THR A 56 -4.88 3.54 -1.83
C THR A 56 -6.25 3.67 -2.47
N THR A 57 -6.38 4.65 -3.37
CA THR A 57 -7.60 4.86 -4.14
C THR A 57 -7.33 5.53 -5.48
N ARG A 58 -8.23 5.29 -6.45
CA ARG A 58 -8.17 5.92 -7.77
C ARG A 58 -9.07 7.15 -7.79
N LEU A 59 -8.45 8.31 -7.97
CA LEU A 59 -9.08 9.63 -7.99
C LEU A 59 -8.72 10.36 -9.28
N THR A 60 -9.58 11.27 -9.71
CA THR A 60 -9.19 12.35 -10.63
C THR A 60 -8.34 13.40 -9.90
N ASP A 61 -7.65 14.26 -10.64
CA ASP A 61 -6.82 15.32 -10.04
C ASP A 61 -7.64 16.25 -9.14
N LYS A 62 -8.86 16.61 -9.57
CA LYS A 62 -9.79 17.45 -8.78
C LYS A 62 -10.21 16.78 -7.47
N GLU A 63 -10.50 15.49 -7.51
CA GLU A 63 -10.89 14.72 -6.32
C GLU A 63 -9.70 14.54 -5.36
N ALA A 64 -8.47 14.38 -5.89
CA ALA A 64 -7.26 14.32 -5.09
C ALA A 64 -6.97 15.66 -4.39
N ASP A 65 -7.19 16.79 -5.06
CA ASP A 65 -7.04 18.12 -4.45
C ASP A 65 -8.08 18.39 -3.37
N ALA A 66 -9.34 18.00 -3.60
CA ALA A 66 -10.39 18.07 -2.58
C ALA A 66 -10.04 17.22 -1.34
N LEU A 67 -9.49 16.02 -1.55
CA LEU A 67 -9.05 15.15 -0.46
C LEU A 67 -7.87 15.75 0.32
N ARG A 68 -6.89 16.37 -0.34
CA ARG A 68 -5.75 17.05 0.31
C ARG A 68 -6.18 18.19 1.23
N ALA A 69 -7.27 18.88 0.90
CA ALA A 69 -7.80 19.98 1.70
C ALA A 69 -8.62 19.51 2.93
N THR A 70 -8.87 18.21 3.06
CA THR A 70 -9.69 17.65 4.14
C THR A 70 -8.92 17.56 5.45
N GLU A 71 -9.51 18.02 6.56
CA GLU A 71 -8.92 17.87 7.89
C GLU A 71 -8.64 16.39 8.21
N GLY A 72 -7.41 16.11 8.66
CA GLY A 72 -6.95 14.75 8.92
C GLY A 72 -6.35 14.02 7.71
N CYS A 73 -6.38 14.61 6.51
CA CYS A 73 -5.54 14.17 5.40
C CYS A 73 -4.13 14.74 5.61
N LEU A 74 -3.15 13.87 5.86
CA LEU A 74 -1.76 14.31 6.03
C LEU A 74 -1.09 14.57 4.69
N ARG A 75 -1.13 13.59 3.77
CA ARG A 75 -0.49 13.63 2.45
C ARG A 75 -1.23 12.73 1.46
N VAL A 76 -1.23 13.14 0.19
CA VAL A 76 -1.71 12.34 -0.95
C VAL A 76 -0.60 12.26 -1.99
N TYR A 77 -0.13 11.04 -2.26
CA TYR A 77 0.92 10.78 -3.24
C TYR A 77 0.33 10.12 -4.49
N PRO A 78 0.72 10.55 -5.69
CA PRO A 78 0.41 9.80 -6.90
C PRO A 78 1.11 8.43 -6.84
N GLU A 79 0.44 7.40 -7.32
CA GLU A 79 1.07 6.10 -7.54
C GLU A 79 2.10 6.22 -8.67
N VAL A 80 3.33 5.80 -8.42
CA VAL A 80 4.42 5.83 -9.40
C VAL A 80 4.94 4.42 -9.60
N ILE A 81 4.95 3.96 -10.85
CA ILE A 81 5.57 2.70 -11.22
C ILE A 81 7.08 2.94 -11.34
N LEU A 82 7.87 2.25 -10.52
CA LEU A 82 9.32 2.31 -10.59
C LEU A 82 9.84 1.25 -11.58
N PRO A 83 10.73 1.61 -12.52
CA PRO A 83 11.37 0.63 -13.39
C PRO A 83 12.32 -0.25 -12.59
N LEU A 84 12.47 -1.51 -13.02
CA LEU A 84 13.45 -2.43 -12.44
C LEU A 84 14.87 -1.92 -12.69
N ALA A 85 15.60 -1.68 -11.62
CA ALA A 85 17.03 -1.42 -11.66
C ALA A 85 17.77 -2.65 -11.10
N THR A 86 18.07 -3.63 -11.95
CA THR A 86 18.89 -4.78 -11.53
C THR A 86 20.36 -4.46 -11.73
N THR A 87 21.14 -4.50 -10.65
CA THR A 87 22.60 -4.53 -10.71
C THR A 87 23.07 -5.98 -10.56
N CYS A 88 24.13 -6.39 -11.24
CA CYS A 88 24.73 -7.73 -11.13
C CYS A 88 25.41 -7.95 -9.77
N SER A 89 24.62 -7.99 -8.69
CA SER A 89 25.07 -8.00 -7.30
C SER A 89 26.02 -9.15 -6.93
N PRO A 90 25.88 -10.39 -7.44
CA PRO A 90 26.79 -11.48 -7.04
C PRO A 90 28.25 -11.23 -7.46
N ALA A 91 28.47 -10.72 -8.68
CA ALA A 91 29.81 -10.39 -9.16
C ALA A 91 30.37 -9.14 -8.49
N PHE A 92 29.52 -8.13 -8.23
CA PHE A 92 29.91 -6.92 -7.49
C PHE A 92 30.35 -7.24 -6.05
N LEU A 93 29.71 -8.22 -5.41
CA LEU A 93 30.01 -8.64 -4.03
C LEU A 93 31.07 -9.73 -3.93
N ASP A 94 31.72 -10.11 -5.05
CA ASP A 94 32.73 -11.18 -5.13
C ASP A 94 32.24 -12.52 -4.55
N LEU A 95 30.93 -12.76 -4.63
CA LEU A 95 30.30 -13.97 -4.11
C LEU A 95 30.43 -15.09 -5.12
N HIS A 96 31.59 -15.75 -5.13
CA HIS A 96 31.84 -16.93 -5.94
C HIS A 96 31.14 -18.18 -5.36
N LEU A 97 30.55 -18.99 -6.23
CA LEU A 97 29.94 -20.28 -5.86
C LEU A 97 31.03 -21.31 -5.56
N GLY A 98 30.99 -21.94 -4.39
CA GLY A 98 31.92 -22.99 -4.00
C GLY A 98 31.80 -23.43 -2.52
N ASN A 99 32.40 -24.58 -2.19
CA ASN A 99 32.44 -25.14 -0.84
C ASN A 99 33.54 -24.50 0.06
N GLU A 100 34.34 -23.60 -0.49
CA GLU A 100 35.37 -22.87 0.24
C GLU A 100 34.95 -21.40 0.40
N GLY A 101 35.24 -20.80 1.57
CA GLY A 101 34.96 -19.38 1.81
C GLY A 101 33.70 -19.08 2.65
N PHE A 102 33.04 -17.94 2.37
CA PHE A 102 31.99 -17.38 3.22
C PHE A 102 30.75 -18.27 3.35
N TRP A 103 30.33 -18.94 2.27
CA TRP A 103 29.12 -19.78 2.24
C TRP A 103 29.13 -20.91 3.26
N THR A 104 30.21 -21.70 3.31
CA THR A 104 30.33 -22.79 4.29
C THR A 104 30.45 -22.26 5.71
N ARG A 105 31.19 -21.16 5.93
CA ARG A 105 31.35 -20.53 7.26
C ARG A 105 30.03 -19.95 7.81
N SER A 106 29.18 -19.42 6.94
CA SER A 106 27.86 -18.90 7.31
C SER A 106 26.78 -19.98 7.36
N ARG A 107 27.15 -21.27 7.24
CA ARG A 107 26.21 -22.40 7.12
C ARG A 107 25.17 -22.17 6.02
N PHE A 108 25.60 -21.57 4.91
CA PHE A 108 24.76 -21.20 3.77
C PHE A 108 23.58 -20.29 4.15
N GLY A 109 23.73 -19.48 5.21
CA GLY A 109 22.66 -18.64 5.73
C GLY A 109 21.57 -19.42 6.47
N SER A 110 21.87 -20.61 6.98
CA SER A 110 20.92 -21.36 7.82
C SER A 110 20.38 -20.48 8.94
N GLU A 111 19.08 -20.60 9.23
CA GLU A 111 18.38 -19.83 10.27
C GLU A 111 18.18 -18.33 9.95
N VAL A 112 18.53 -17.89 8.74
CA VAL A 112 18.24 -16.53 8.25
C VAL A 112 17.09 -16.57 7.26
N VAL A 113 16.11 -15.68 7.45
CA VAL A 113 15.03 -15.43 6.48
C VAL A 113 15.34 -14.14 5.75
N ILE A 114 15.45 -14.22 4.42
CA ILE A 114 15.65 -13.06 3.54
C ILE A 114 14.37 -12.83 2.74
N GLY A 115 13.68 -11.72 3.01
CA GLY A 115 12.55 -11.29 2.21
C GLY A 115 13.02 -10.60 0.93
N ILE A 116 12.62 -11.13 -0.23
CA ILE A 116 12.90 -10.52 -1.54
C ILE A 116 11.59 -9.97 -2.10
N LEU A 117 11.52 -8.65 -2.23
CA LEU A 117 10.42 -7.96 -2.90
C LEU A 117 10.86 -7.67 -4.34
N ASP A 118 10.54 -8.58 -5.25
CA ASP A 118 10.88 -8.51 -6.67
C ASP A 118 9.71 -9.12 -7.49
N THR A 119 9.88 -9.27 -8.80
CA THR A 119 8.94 -9.86 -9.76
C THR A 119 8.68 -11.36 -9.55
N GLY A 120 9.34 -11.99 -8.58
CA GLY A 120 9.22 -13.40 -8.25
C GLY A 120 10.47 -14.21 -8.60
N ILE A 121 10.35 -15.53 -8.57
CA ILE A 121 11.41 -16.48 -8.89
C ILE A 121 10.96 -17.32 -10.07
N VAL A 122 11.82 -17.51 -11.08
CA VAL A 122 11.55 -18.45 -12.18
C VAL A 122 11.83 -19.88 -11.69
N VAL A 123 10.84 -20.76 -11.83
CA VAL A 123 10.99 -22.20 -11.61
C VAL A 123 11.11 -22.86 -12.98
N ALA A 124 12.23 -23.55 -13.22
CA ALA A 124 12.49 -24.32 -14.43
C ALA A 124 12.26 -25.82 -14.18
#